data_AF-A0A379WPZ3-F1
#
_entry.id   AF-A0A379WPZ3-F1
#
_cell.length_a   1.000
_cell.length_b   1.000
_cell.length_c   1.000
_cell.angle_alpha   90.00
_cell.angle_beta   90.00
_cell.angle_gamma   90.00
#
_symmetry.space_group_name_H-M   'P 1'
#
loop_
_entity.id
_entity.type
_entity.pdbx_description
1 polymer ?
#
loop_
_entity_poly.entity_id
_entity_poly.type
_entity_poly.pdbx_seq_one_letter_code
_entity_poly.pdbx_strand_id
1 'polypeptide(L)' 'MMSNLRELIPGSELWPRFVRNHSDRFEARFSLVEVTQSPSLLLQGMVGSQIRVAVSHGEGRVEVRDDAHLARA' A
#
# COMPACT_ATOMS: atom_id res chain seq x y z
N MET A 1 3.10 0.82 -10.91
CA MET A 1 2.58 0.27 -12.18
C MET A 1 1.05 0.28 -12.16
N MET A 2 0.37 -0.61 -11.42
CA MET A 2 -1.11 -0.56 -11.33
C MET A 2 -1.67 0.74 -10.74
N SER A 3 -1.01 1.31 -9.73
CA SER A 3 -1.36 2.62 -9.15
C SER A 3 -1.39 3.76 -10.18
N ASN A 4 -0.63 3.63 -11.28
CA ASN A 4 -0.57 4.64 -12.35
C ASN A 4 -1.66 4.42 -13.42
N LEU A 5 -2.37 3.29 -13.37
CA LEU A 5 -3.44 2.91 -14.30
C LEU A 5 -4.83 3.04 -13.68
N ARG A 6 -4.97 3.81 -12.60
CA ARG A 6 -6.23 3.95 -11.85
C ARG A 6 -7.42 4.37 -12.72
N GLU A 7 -7.18 5.13 -13.78
CA GLU A 7 -8.23 5.54 -14.73
C GLU A 7 -8.88 4.36 -15.47
N LEU A 8 -8.21 3.21 -15.52
CA LEU A 8 -8.68 1.99 -16.16
C LEU A 8 -9.29 0.98 -15.17
N ILE A 9 -9.19 1.23 -13.86
CA ILE A 9 -9.54 0.28 -12.80
C ILE A 9 -10.74 0.83 -12.01
N PRO A 10 -11.93 0.23 -12.13
CA PRO A 10 -13.10 0.65 -11.37
C PRO A 10 -12.85 0.56 -9.84
N GLY A 11 -13.29 1.57 -9.09
CA GLY A 11 -13.16 1.58 -7.62
C GLY A 11 -11.76 1.92 -7.12
N SER A 12 -10.87 2.43 -7.97
CA SER A 12 -9.48 2.79 -7.64
C SER A 12 -9.26 4.31 -7.47
N GLU A 13 -10.33 5.10 -7.39
CA GLU A 13 -10.28 6.57 -7.37
C GLU A 13 -9.49 7.12 -6.17
N LEU A 14 -9.47 6.35 -5.08
CA LEU A 14 -8.77 6.66 -3.83
C LEU A 14 -7.42 5.95 -3.70
N TRP A 15 -6.92 5.30 -4.75
CA TRP A 15 -5.58 4.71 -4.69
C TRP A 15 -4.51 5.81 -4.58
N PRO A 16 -3.52 5.62 -3.70
CA PRO A 16 -2.41 6.54 -3.55
C PRO A 16 -1.37 6.34 -4.65
N ARG A 17 -0.37 7.22 -4.66
CA ARG A 17 0.87 7.00 -5.41
C ARG A 17 1.89 6.28 -4.53
N PHE A 18 2.79 5.55 -5.18
CA PHE A 18 4.00 5.03 -4.56
C PHE A 18 5.20 5.83 -5.10
N VAL A 19 6.00 6.37 -4.19
CA VAL A 19 7.09 7.29 -4.49
C VAL A 19 8.31 6.97 -3.63
N ARG A 20 9.40 7.71 -3.85
CA ARG A 20 10.67 7.56 -3.12
C ARG A 20 10.46 7.44 -1.61
N ASN A 21 11.11 6.43 -1.02
CA ASN A 21 11.13 6.21 0.42
C ASN A 21 11.62 7.48 1.15
N HIS A 22 11.10 7.73 2.35
CA HIS A 22 11.55 8.86 3.17
C HIS A 22 13.05 8.78 3.53
N SER A 23 13.57 7.55 3.64
CA SER A 23 15.00 7.30 3.87
C SER A 23 15.90 7.69 2.69
N ASP A 24 15.32 7.96 1.52
CA ASP A 24 16.00 8.15 0.23
C ASP A 24 16.95 6.99 -0.16
N ARG A 25 16.71 5.80 0.40
CA ARG A 25 17.49 4.60 0.16
C ARG A 25 16.60 3.46 -0.33
N PHE A 26 17.23 2.52 -1.03
CA PHE A 26 16.64 1.21 -1.25
C PHE A 26 16.56 0.44 0.06
N GLU A 27 15.43 -0.21 0.32
CA GLU A 27 15.20 -0.99 1.53
C GLU A 27 14.95 -2.46 1.20
N ALA A 28 15.87 -3.32 1.62
CA ALA A 28 15.72 -4.77 1.63
C ALA A 28 15.53 -5.23 3.08
N ARG A 29 14.30 -5.59 3.47
CA ARG A 29 13.91 -5.87 4.85
C ARG A 29 13.05 -7.12 4.93
N PHE A 30 12.96 -7.67 6.14
CA PHE A 30 11.95 -8.66 6.50
C PHE A 30 11.06 -8.03 7.56
N SER A 31 9.98 -7.40 7.11
CA SER A 31 9.15 -6.50 7.91
C SER A 31 7.94 -7.23 8.46
N LEU A 32 7.57 -6.93 9.70
CA LEU A 32 6.30 -7.38 10.28
C LEU A 32 5.16 -6.51 9.74
N VAL A 33 4.10 -7.16 9.26
CA VAL A 33 2.88 -6.48 8.79
C VAL A 33 1.66 -7.10 9.46
N GLU A 34 0.60 -6.33 9.55
CA GLU A 34 -0.72 -6.78 10.00
C GLU A 34 -1.70 -6.75 8.82
N VAL A 35 -2.51 -7.79 8.70
CA VAL A 35 -3.60 -7.83 7.71
C VAL A 35 -4.81 -7.09 8.29
N THR A 36 -5.11 -5.91 7.75
CA THR A 36 -6.25 -5.09 8.17
C THR A 36 -7.55 -5.48 7.46
N GLN A 37 -8.69 -5.09 8.04
CA GLN A 37 -9.99 -5.30 7.44
C GLN A 37 -10.11 -4.52 6.12
N SER A 38 -10.49 -5.20 5.04
CA SER A 38 -10.73 -4.57 3.74
C SER A 38 -11.65 -5.45 2.86
N PRO A 39 -12.17 -4.93 1.74
CA PRO A 39 -12.91 -5.73 0.75
C PRO A 39 -12.06 -6.71 -0.07
N SER A 40 -10.76 -6.85 0.23
CA SER A 40 -9.85 -7.69 -0.57
C SER A 40 -10.20 -9.17 -0.46
N LEU A 41 -10.65 -9.77 -1.57
CA LEU A 41 -10.93 -11.21 -1.65
C LEU A 41 -9.68 -12.07 -1.45
N LEU A 42 -8.50 -11.55 -1.81
CA LEU A 42 -7.23 -12.27 -1.70
C LEU A 42 -6.76 -12.44 -0.25
N LEU A 43 -7.29 -11.64 0.67
CA LEU A 43 -6.93 -11.64 2.09
C LEU A 43 -8.05 -12.23 2.97
N GLN A 44 -9.01 -12.92 2.36
CA GLN A 44 -10.12 -13.54 3.06
C GLN A 44 -9.63 -14.54 4.11
N GLY A 45 -10.16 -14.44 5.34
CA GLY A 45 -9.75 -15.29 6.46
C GLY A 45 -8.42 -14.92 7.13
N MET A 46 -7.72 -13.88 6.67
CA MET A 46 -6.40 -13.50 7.20
C MET A 46 -6.41 -12.29 8.14
N VAL A 47 -7.54 -11.56 8.25
CA VAL A 47 -7.64 -10.32 9.03
C VAL A 47 -7.22 -10.52 10.49
N GLY A 48 -6.39 -9.61 10.99
CA GLY A 48 -5.79 -9.66 12.33
C GLY A 48 -4.50 -10.49 12.41
N SER A 49 -4.10 -11.19 11.34
CA SER A 49 -2.82 -11.90 11.31
C SER A 49 -1.66 -10.91 11.30
N GLN A 50 -0.65 -11.15 12.15
CA GLN A 50 0.63 -10.46 12.12
C GLN A 50 1.71 -11.41 11.59
N ILE A 51 2.27 -11.08 10.42
CA ILE A 51 3.17 -11.96 9.67
C ILE A 51 4.38 -11.19 9.14
N ARG A 52 5.52 -11.86 9.00
CA ARG A 52 6.71 -11.25 8.39
C ARG A 52 6.69 -11.42 6.87
N VAL A 53 6.92 -10.34 6.15
CA VAL A 53 6.89 -10.28 4.69
C VAL A 53 8.21 -9.70 4.17
N ALA A 54 8.69 -10.26 3.06
CA ALA A 54 9.87 -9.74 2.38
C ALA A 54 9.56 -8.39 1.73
N VAL A 55 10.41 -7.40 1.98
CA VAL A 55 10.31 -6.03 1.47
C VAL A 55 11.57 -5.71 0.69
N SER A 56 11.45 -5.20 -0.53
CA SER A 56 12.59 -4.92 -1.41
C SER A 56 12.24 -3.79 -2.39
N HIS A 57 12.31 -2.52 -1.94
CA HIS A 57 11.93 -1.36 -2.76
C HIS A 57 12.68 -0.07 -2.40
N GLY A 58 12.82 0.82 -3.39
CA GLY A 58 13.26 2.22 -3.19
C GLY A 58 12.15 3.25 -3.30
N GLU A 59 10.98 2.85 -3.83
CA GLU A 59 9.82 3.71 -4.08
C GLU A 59 8.54 3.05 -3.56
N GLY A 60 8.48 2.78 -2.26
CA GLY A 60 7.33 2.15 -1.61
C GLY A 60 6.55 3.08 -0.68
N ARG A 61 6.94 4.36 -0.58
CA ARG A 61 6.22 5.32 0.27
C ARG A 61 4.88 5.66 -0.37
N VAL A 62 3.81 5.49 0.40
CA VAL A 62 2.47 5.93 0.05
C VAL A 62 2.41 7.46 0.08
N GLU A 63 1.95 8.07 -1.00
CA GLU A 63 1.72 9.51 -1.12
C GLU A 63 0.25 9.79 -1.49
N VAL A 64 -0.40 10.56 -0.63
CA VAL A 64 -1.77 11.05 -0.78
C VAL A 64 -1.76 12.51 -1.22
N ARG A 65 -2.90 13.00 -1.73
CA ARG A 65 -3.04 14.39 -2.21
C ARG A 65 -3.11 15.38 -1.05
N ASP A 66 -3.86 15.00 -0.02
CA ASP A 66 -4.18 15.77 1.17
C ASP A 66 -4.74 14.82 2.24
N ASP A 67 -4.99 15.35 3.44
CA ASP A 67 -5.55 14.59 4.55
C ASP A 67 -6.99 14.10 4.29
N ALA A 68 -7.74 14.82 3.46
CA ALA A 68 -9.08 14.42 3.07
C ALA A 68 -9.07 13.15 2.18
N HIS A 69 -8.05 12.99 1.34
CA HIS A 69 -7.81 11.77 0.59
C HIS A 69 -7.47 10.61 1.52
N LEU A 70 -6.64 10.85 2.54
CA LEU A 70 -6.25 9.82 3.50
C LEU A 70 -7.42 9.35 4.35
N ALA A 71 -8.27 10.26 4.83
CA ALA A 71 -9.41 9.91 5.68
C ALA A 71 -10.49 9.08 4.97
N ARG A 72 -10.49 9.08 3.63
CA ARG A 72 -11.46 8.36 2.79
C ARG A 72 -10.91 7.04 2.26
N ALA A 73 -9.59 6.86 2.28
CA ALA A 73 -8.90 5.66 1.80
C ALA A 73 -8.99 4.54 2.84
#